data_AF-A0A9E2A6M3-F1
#
_entry.id   AF-A0A9E2A6M3-F1
#
_cell.length_a   1.000
_cell.length_b   1.000
_cell.length_c   1.000
_cell.angle_alpha   90.00
_cell.angle_beta   90.00
_cell.angle_gamma   90.00
#
_symmetry.space_group_name_H-M   'P 1'
#
loop_
_entity.id
_entity.type
_entity.pdbx_description
1 polymer ?
#
loop_
_entity_poly.entity_id
_entity_poly.type
_entity_poly.pdbx_seq_one_letter_code
_entity_poly.pdbx_strand_id
1 'polypeptide(L)' 'MNQFDKDPGEIALLLAELREEHRDLDEAIARLSDDPSVDQLQLRRMKKRKLKLKDWMAFLESQLIPDMDA' A
#
# COMPACT_ATOMS: atom_id res chain seq x y z
N MET A 1 12.97 -14.31 -17.27
CA MET A 1 13.21 -13.17 -16.38
C MET A 1 12.80 -13.58 -14.99
N ASN A 2 13.76 -13.93 -14.13
CA ASN A 2 13.48 -14.28 -12.74
C ASN A 2 13.00 -13.01 -12.02
N GLN A 3 11.84 -13.09 -11.40
CA GLN A 3 11.19 -12.01 -10.65
C GLN A 3 11.91 -11.67 -9.33
N PHE A 4 13.13 -12.18 -9.13
CA PHE A 4 13.82 -12.32 -7.84
C PHE A 4 15.08 -11.44 -7.70
N ASP A 5 15.35 -10.56 -8.66
CA ASP A 5 16.56 -9.72 -8.68
C ASP A 5 16.20 -8.24 -8.92
N LYS A 6 15.11 -7.76 -8.30
CA LYS A 6 14.89 -6.31 -8.28
C LYS A 6 16.01 -5.67 -7.48
N ASP A 7 16.78 -4.80 -8.14
CA ASP A 7 17.77 -3.95 -7.48
C ASP A 7 17.09 -3.25 -6.28
N PRO A 8 17.72 -3.20 -5.09
CA PRO A 8 17.25 -2.40 -3.96
C PRO A 8 16.75 -0.99 -4.36
N GLY A 9 17.36 -0.36 -5.38
CA GLY A 9 16.89 0.92 -5.92
C GLY A 9 15.49 0.86 -6.56
N GLU A 10 15.18 -0.20 -7.31
CA GLU A 10 13.84 -0.40 -7.91
C GLU A 10 12.78 -0.70 -6.84
N ILE A 11 13.15 -1.47 -5.81
CA ILE A 11 12.25 -1.76 -4.69
C ILE A 11 11.94 -0.48 -3.91
N ALA A 12 12.95 0.36 -3.68
CA ALA A 12 12.78 1.65 -3.01
C ALA A 12 11.86 2.60 -3.81
N LEU A 13 11.99 2.64 -5.14
CA LEU A 13 11.12 3.43 -6.01
C LEU A 13 9.67 2.94 -5.93
N LEU A 14 9.46 1.62 -6.07
CA LEU A 14 8.13 1.03 -5.98
C LEU A 14 7.50 1.27 -4.59
N LEU A 15 8.28 1.22 -3.52
CA LEU A 15 7.82 1.56 -2.18
C LEU A 15 7.37 3.02 -2.08
N ALA A 16 8.09 3.95 -2.69
CA ALA A 16 7.69 5.35 -2.71
C ALA A 16 6.34 5.54 -3.42
N GLU A 17 6.16 4.91 -4.58
CA GLU A 17 4.90 4.94 -5.34
C GLU A 17 3.74 4.35 -4.53
N LEU A 18 3.93 3.18 -3.93
CA LEU A 18 2.90 2.53 -3.10
C LEU A 18 2.55 3.35 -1.86
N ARG A 19 3.52 4.06 -1.26
CA ARG A 19 3.30 4.96 -0.12
C ARG A 19 2.48 6.18 -0.51
N GLU A 20 2.74 6.74 -1.69
CA GLU A 20 1.95 7.85 -2.25
C GLU A 20 0.51 7.41 -2.51
N GLU A 21 0.31 6.30 -3.24
CA GLU A 21 -1.03 5.77 -3.51
C GLU A 21 -1.79 5.45 -2.20
N HIS A 22 -1.10 4.89 -1.21
CA HIS A 22 -1.68 4.59 0.08
C HIS A 22 -2.12 5.86 0.82
N ARG A 23 -1.33 6.95 0.76
CA ARG A 23 -1.67 8.24 1.37
C ARG A 23 -2.90 8.86 0.68
N ASP A 24 -2.91 8.89 -0.65
CA ASP A 24 -4.04 9.44 -1.42
C ASP A 24 -5.34 8.69 -1.10
N LEU A 25 -5.25 7.36 -1.00
CA LEU A 25 -6.38 6.53 -0.67
C LEU A 25 -6.87 6.77 0.77
N ASP A 26 -5.96 7.06 1.70
CA ASP A 26 -6.31 7.40 3.07
C ASP A 26 -7.03 8.74 3.17
N GLU A 27 -6.53 9.77 2.50
CA GLU A 27 -7.17 11.08 2.44
C GLU A 27 -8.56 10.99 1.78
N ALA A 28 -8.69 10.20 0.71
CA ALA A 28 -9.97 9.96 0.07
C ALA A 28 -10.94 9.23 1.01
N ILE A 29 -10.48 8.22 1.76
CA ILE A 29 -11.29 7.52 2.78
C ILE A 29 -11.72 8.49 3.88
N ALA A 30 -10.84 9.36 4.36
CA ALA A 30 -11.14 10.32 5.43
C ALA A 30 -12.25 11.28 4.98
N ARG A 31 -12.07 11.93 3.81
CA ARG A 31 -13.09 12.83 3.21
C ARG A 31 -14.44 12.15 3.04
N LEU A 32 -14.44 10.90 2.58
CA LEU A 32 -15.65 10.13 2.34
C LEU A 32 -16.32 9.61 3.62
N SER A 33 -15.55 9.39 4.69
CA SER A 33 -16.08 8.86 5.95
C SER A 33 -16.88 9.91 6.74
N ASP A 34 -16.62 11.19 6.50
CA ASP A 34 -17.32 12.30 7.16
C ASP A 34 -18.71 12.56 6.56
N ASP A 35 -19.02 11.98 5.39
CA ASP A 35 -20.33 12.10 4.75
C ASP A 35 -21.24 10.90 5.10
N PRO A 36 -22.34 11.11 5.84
CA PRO A 36 -23.27 10.03 6.20
C PRO A 36 -24.06 9.47 5.01
N SER A 37 -24.05 10.14 3.85
CA SER A 37 -24.66 9.68 2.60
C SER A 37 -23.72 8.83 1.74
N VAL A 38 -22.48 8.61 2.19
CA VAL A 38 -21.48 7.90 1.41
C VAL A 38 -21.86 6.44 1.15
N ASP A 39 -21.52 5.96 -0.06
CA ASP A 39 -21.63 4.55 -0.39
C ASP A 39 -20.68 3.72 0.49
N GLN A 40 -21.25 3.03 1.48
CA GLN A 40 -20.50 2.16 2.38
C GLN A 40 -19.78 1.02 1.66
N LEU A 41 -20.29 0.55 0.51
CA LEU A 41 -19.63 -0.48 -0.29
C LEU A 41 -18.38 0.08 -0.95
N GLN A 42 -18.45 1.29 -1.49
CA GLN A 42 -17.28 2.00 -2.02
C GLN A 42 -16.23 2.21 -0.93
N LEU A 43 -16.65 2.69 0.25
CA LEU A 43 -15.73 2.91 1.39
C LEU A 43 -15.05 1.60 1.83
N ARG A 44 -15.80 0.49 1.90
CA ARG A 44 -15.25 -0.85 2.20
C ARG A 44 -14.24 -1.31 1.16
N ARG A 45 -14.50 -1.09 -0.14
CA ARG A 45 -13.58 -1.42 -1.24
C ARG A 45 -12.29 -0.62 -1.14
N MET A 46 -12.38 0.68 -0.85
CA MET A 46 -11.23 1.55 -0.67
C MET A 46 -10.38 1.11 0.54
N LYS A 47 -11.00 0.85 1.69
CA LYS A 47 -10.31 0.31 2.88
C LYS A 47 -9.60 -1.02 2.58
N LYS A 48 -10.24 -1.91 1.81
CA LYS A 48 -9.62 -3.18 1.39
C LYS A 48 -8.41 -2.97 0.47
N ARG A 49 -8.48 -2.01 -0.47
CA ARG A 49 -7.35 -1.64 -1.33
C ARG A 49 -6.20 -1.05 -0.49
N LYS A 50 -6.51 -0.17 0.48
CA LYS A 50 -5.53 0.40 1.41
C LYS A 50 -4.78 -0.70 2.18
N LEU A 51 -5.50 -1.69 2.70
CA LEU A 51 -4.90 -2.83 3.39
C LEU A 51 -3.94 -3.61 2.47
N LYS A 52 -4.36 -3.90 1.24
CA LYS A 52 -3.48 -4.58 0.27
C LYS A 52 -2.21 -3.79 -0.02
N LEU A 53 -2.30 -2.47 -0.22
CA LEU A 53 -1.13 -1.62 -0.44
C LEU A 53 -0.16 -1.70 0.76
N LYS A 54 -0.70 -1.67 1.98
CA LYS A 54 0.09 -1.86 3.21
C LYS A 54 0.81 -3.21 3.22
N ASP A 55 0.11 -4.30 2.91
CA ASP A 55 0.69 -5.65 2.90
C ASP A 55 1.80 -5.77 1.84
N TRP A 56 1.61 -5.14 0.68
CA TRP A 56 2.61 -5.12 -0.40
C TRP A 56 3.84 -4.31 -0.03
N MET A 57 3.66 -3.15 0.62
CA MET A 57 4.77 -2.37 1.14
C MET A 57 5.57 -3.18 2.17
N ALA A 58 4.91 -3.86 3.11
CA ALA A 58 5.58 -4.70 4.09
C ALA A 58 6.40 -5.83 3.43
N PHE A 59 5.86 -6.46 2.39
CA PHE A 59 6.57 -7.49 1.62
C PHE A 59 7.77 -6.96 0.83
N LEU A 60 7.71 -5.72 0.35
CA LEU A 60 8.83 -5.08 -0.35
C LEU A 60 9.89 -4.58 0.65
N GLU A 61 9.47 -4.06 1.80
CA GLU A 61 10.35 -3.67 2.90
C GLU A 61 11.11 -4.89 3.45
N SER A 62 10.46 -6.05 3.58
CA SER A 62 11.12 -7.30 3.99
C SER A 62 12.10 -7.85 2.96
N GLN A 63 12.02 -7.42 1.69
CA GLN A 63 13.03 -7.77 0.67
C GLN A 63 14.23 -6.84 0.70
N LEU A 64 14.07 -5.60 1.19
CA LEU A 64 15.15 -4.65 1.39
C LEU A 64 15.94 -4.89 2.68
N ILE A 65 15.31 -5.49 3.68
CA ILE A 65 15.92 -5.85 4.96
C ILE A 65 16.08 -7.38 4.95
N PRO A 66 17.26 -7.94 4.61
CA PRO A 66 17.42 -9.38 4.42
C PRO A 66 17.31 -10.23 5.70
N ASP A 67 17.05 -9.61 6.85
CA ASP A 67 16.97 -10.27 8.14
C ASP A 67 16.06 -9.47 9.07
N MET A 68 14.84 -9.97 9.31
CA MET A 68 14.10 -9.81 10.58
C MET A 68 12.77 -10.56 10.43
N ASP A 69 12.80 -11.88 10.63
CA ASP A 69 11.84 -12.67 11.44
C ASP A 69 12.04 -14.18 11.18
N ALA A 70 12.85 -14.79 12.06
CA ALA A 70 12.91 -16.23 12.34
C ALA A 70 12.04 -16.56 13.56
#